data_AF-A0A6G0ZBY5-F1
#
_entry.id   AF-A0A6G0ZBY5-F1
#
_cell.length_a   1.000
_cell.length_b   1.000
_cell.length_c   1.000
_cell.angle_alpha   90.00
_cell.angle_beta   90.00
_cell.angle_gamma   90.00
#
_symmetry.space_group_name_H-M   'P 1'
#
loop_
_entity.id
_entity.type
_entity.pdbx_description
1 polymer ?
#
loop_
_entity_poly.entity_id
_entity_poly.type
_entity_poly.pdbx_seq_one_letter_code
_entity_poly.pdbx_strand_id
1 'polypeptide(L)'
;MFGSRIELITSERGKELASVNLYKHRFLDYRKKDGTLKWRCSTNKNCTAIIFSTQILRENCKRKAKESISCRPVKIIRTELLKTQLAIKCLDITSVRKAMYDKRQKKMSTLPKSLNEALCYY
;
A
#
# COMPACT_ATOMS: atom_id res chain seq x y z
N MET A 1 5.92 -12.15 8.96
CA MET A 1 4.67 -11.52 8.47
C MET A 1 4.79 -11.26 6.97
N PHE A 2 4.21 -12.14 6.16
CA PHE A 2 4.06 -11.95 4.72
C PHE A 2 3.20 -10.70 4.50
N GLY A 3 3.72 -9.73 3.74
CA GLY A 3 2.98 -8.51 3.46
C GLY A 3 1.79 -8.85 2.57
N SER A 4 0.59 -8.45 2.98
CA SER A 4 -0.65 -8.64 2.24
C SER A 4 -0.50 -8.11 0.81
N ARG A 5 -0.49 -9.00 -0.19
CA ARG A 5 -0.48 -8.60 -1.61
C ARG A 5 -1.91 -8.23 -1.99
N ILE A 6 -2.09 -7.04 -2.55
CA ILE A 6 -3.40 -6.55 -2.96
C ILE A 6 -3.39 -6.31 -4.47
N GLU A 7 -4.35 -6.89 -5.17
CA GLU A 7 -4.43 -6.81 -6.63
C GLU A 7 -5.86 -6.54 -7.10
N LEU A 8 -5.98 -5.81 -8.21
CA LEU A 8 -7.24 -5.70 -8.95
C LEU A 8 -7.28 -6.87 -9.95
N ILE A 9 -8.38 -7.61 -9.93
CA ILE A 9 -8.62 -8.77 -10.79
C ILE A 9 -9.98 -8.62 -11.48
N THR A 10 -10.15 -9.28 -12.61
CA THR A 10 -11.45 -9.37 -13.28
C THR A 10 -12.08 -10.72 -12.93
N SER A 11 -13.35 -10.72 -12.54
CA SER A 11 -14.14 -11.94 -12.36
C SER A 11 -14.43 -12.59 -13.72
N GLU A 12 -14.70 -13.90 -13.70
CA GLU A 12 -15.20 -14.66 -14.86
C GLU A 12 -16.44 -14.03 -15.53
N ARG A 13 -17.21 -13.22 -14.79
CA ARG A 13 -18.38 -12.48 -15.29
C ARG A 13 -18.04 -11.08 -15.79
N GLY A 14 -16.76 -10.77 -15.99
CA GLY A 14 -16.26 -9.48 -16.47
C GLY A 14 -16.25 -8.34 -15.44
N LYS A 15 -16.56 -8.60 -14.16
CA LYS A 15 -16.62 -7.55 -13.12
C LYS A 15 -15.27 -7.36 -12.43
N GLU A 16 -14.83 -6.13 -12.24
CA GLU A 16 -13.62 -5.83 -11.47
C GLU A 16 -13.81 -6.10 -9.97
N LEU A 17 -12.79 -6.71 -9.35
CA LEU A 17 -12.73 -7.03 -7.93
C LEU A 17 -11.36 -6.70 -7.37
N ALA A 18 -11.30 -6.21 -6.14
CA ALA A 18 -10.05 -6.11 -5.40
C ALA A 18 -9.83 -7.39 -4.56
N SER A 19 -8.72 -8.08 -4.80
CA SER A 19 -8.29 -9.27 -4.06
C SER A 19 -7.26 -8.86 -3.01
N VAL A 20 -7.59 -9.07 -1.73
CA VAL A 20 -6.72 -8.82 -0.58
C VAL A 20 -6.65 -10.09 0.25
N ASN A 21 -5.47 -10.72 0.37
CA ASN A 21 -5.27 -11.89 1.23
C ASN A 21 -6.34 -12.98 1.04
N LEU A 22 -6.65 -13.32 -0.22
CA LEU A 22 -7.68 -14.29 -0.62
C LEU A 22 -9.14 -13.82 -0.47
N TYR A 23 -9.39 -12.66 0.15
CA TYR A 23 -10.72 -12.05 0.20
C TYR A 23 -10.97 -11.17 -1.02
N LYS A 24 -12.12 -11.38 -1.66
CA LYS A 24 -12.56 -10.60 -2.82
C LYS A 24 -13.45 -9.44 -2.35
N HIS A 25 -13.24 -8.26 -2.93
CA HIS A 25 -13.98 -7.06 -2.60
C HIS A 25 -14.60 -6.49 -3.87
N ARG A 26 -15.89 -6.17 -3.82
CA ARG A 26 -16.64 -5.55 -4.92
C ARG A 26 -16.60 -4.04 -4.80
N PHE A 27 -16.57 -3.38 -5.94
CA PHE A 27 -16.72 -1.94 -6.00
C PHE A 27 -18.09 -1.52 -5.44
N LEU A 28 -18.12 -0.43 -4.67
CA LEU A 28 -19.35 0.20 -4.21
C LEU A 28 -19.53 1.57 -4.84
N ASP A 29 -18.58 2.47 -4.60
CA ASP A 29 -18.67 3.89 -4.96
C ASP A 29 -17.31 4.58 -4.78
N TYR A 30 -17.24 5.88 -5.05
CA TYR A 30 -16.13 6.76 -4.75
C TYR A 30 -16.27 7.40 -3.36
N ARG A 31 -15.16 7.56 -2.66
CA ARG A 31 -15.11 8.28 -1.39
C ARG A 31 -15.17 9.78 -1.67
N LYS A 32 -16.22 10.44 -1.17
CA LYS A 32 -16.48 11.89 -1.37
C LYS A 32 -15.29 12.81 -1.06
N LYS A 33 -14.48 12.48 -0.04
CA LYS A 33 -13.36 13.32 0.42
C LYS A 33 -12.21 13.43 -0.59
N ASP A 34 -11.77 12.30 -1.14
CA ASP A 34 -10.52 12.19 -1.91
C ASP A 34 -10.73 11.60 -3.32
N GLY A 35 -11.93 11.12 -3.63
CA GLY A 35 -12.27 10.46 -4.91
C GLY A 35 -11.81 9.01 -4.98
N THR A 36 -11.39 8.40 -3.87
CA THR A 36 -10.83 7.04 -3.88
C THR A 36 -11.89 5.97 -4.00
N LEU A 37 -11.57 4.88 -4.68
CA LEU A 37 -12.52 3.77 -4.86
C LEU A 37 -12.76 3.06 -3.53
N LYS A 38 -14.03 2.87 -3.19
CA LYS A 38 -14.51 2.17 -1.99
C LYS A 38 -14.95 0.77 -2.38
N TRP A 39 -14.31 -0.24 -1.78
CA TRP A 39 -14.59 -1.65 -2.06
C TRP A 39 -15.08 -2.36 -0.81
N ARG A 40 -16.13 -3.17 -0.90
CA ARG A 40 -16.66 -3.96 0.22
C ARG A 40 -16.38 -5.44 0.00
N CYS A 41 -16.04 -6.13 1.09
CA CYS A 41 -15.88 -7.59 1.08
C CYS A 41 -17.10 -8.28 0.44
N SER A 42 -16.82 -9.26 -0.42
CA SER A 42 -17.81 -10.05 -1.15
C SER A 42 -17.90 -11.50 -0.67
N THR A 43 -17.01 -11.91 0.24
CA THR A 43 -16.96 -13.29 0.75
C THR A 43 -18.19 -13.67 1.58
N ASN A 44 -18.73 -12.73 2.36
CA ASN A 44 -19.95 -12.92 3.14
C ASN A 44 -20.87 -11.71 2.94
N LYS A 45 -22.18 -11.94 2.74
CA LYS A 45 -23.21 -10.90 2.55
C LYS A 45 -23.32 -9.95 3.75
N ASN A 46 -23.02 -10.43 4.96
CA ASN A 46 -23.08 -9.66 6.20
C ASN A 46 -21.73 -9.00 6.54
N CYS A 47 -20.69 -9.21 5.72
CA CYS A 47 -19.39 -8.59 5.97
C CYS A 47 -19.44 -7.08 5.64
N THR A 48 -19.14 -6.26 6.63
CA THR A 48 -19.10 -4.80 6.52
C THR A 48 -17.70 -4.26 6.23
N ALA A 49 -16.69 -5.14 6.12
CA ALA A 49 -15.32 -4.76 5.85
C ALA A 49 -15.20 -4.01 4.51
N ILE A 50 -14.54 -2.85 4.56
CA ILE A 50 -14.34 -1.94 3.43
C ILE A 50 -12.84 -1.64 3.31
N ILE A 51 -12.37 -1.58 2.07
CA ILE A 51 -11.02 -1.15 1.71
C ILE A 51 -11.09 0.00 0.71
N PHE A 52 -10.06 0.84 0.70
CA PHE A 52 -9.94 1.98 -0.20
C PHE A 52 -8.74 1.82 -1.13
N SER A 53 -8.86 2.26 -2.39
CA SER A 53 -7.77 2.13 -3.36
C SER A 53 -6.45 2.81 -2.93
N THR A 54 -6.51 3.90 -2.16
CA THR A 54 -5.31 4.50 -1.56
C THR A 54 -4.65 3.62 -0.51
N GLN A 55 -5.44 2.90 0.27
CA GLN A 55 -4.92 1.90 1.21
C GLN A 55 -4.25 0.76 0.44
N ILE A 56 -4.85 0.32 -0.66
CA ILE A 56 -4.26 -0.68 -1.56
C ILE A 56 -2.87 -0.25 -2.05
N LEU A 57 -2.78 0.96 -2.64
CA LEU A 57 -1.52 1.53 -3.12
C LEU A 57 -0.48 1.61 -1.99
N ARG A 58 -0.88 2.11 -0.82
CA ARG A 58 0.00 2.29 0.33
C ARG A 58 0.56 0.97 0.84
N GLU A 59 -0.26 -0.06 0.98
CA GLU A 59 0.19 -1.38 1.45
C GLU A 59 1.14 -2.04 0.44
N ASN A 60 0.83 -1.97 -0.85
CA ASN A 60 1.69 -2.49 -1.91
C ASN A 60 3.04 -1.77 -1.95
N CYS A 61 3.03 -0.43 -1.89
CA CYS A 61 4.25 0.38 -1.87
C CYS A 61 5.11 0.09 -0.63
N LYS A 62 4.50 -0.08 0.55
CA LYS A 62 5.22 -0.47 1.78
C LYS A 62 5.88 -1.84 1.66
N ARG A 63 5.17 -2.82 1.08
CA ARG A 63 5.71 -4.17 0.85
C ARG A 63 6.90 -4.11 -0.10
N LYS A 64 6.75 -3.47 -1.26
CA LYS A 64 7.84 -3.29 -2.24
C LYS A 64 9.00 -2.47 -1.70
N ALA A 65 8.75 -1.47 -0.86
CA ALA A 65 9.81 -0.68 -0.23
C ALA A 65 10.71 -1.52 0.69
N LYS A 66 10.17 -2.58 1.31
CA LYS A 66 10.91 -3.55 2.12
C LYS A 66 11.75 -4.49 1.25
N GLU A 67 11.19 -4.95 0.13
CA GLU A 67 11.85 -5.88 -0.81
C GLU A 67 12.95 -5.18 -1.61
N SER A 68 12.71 -3.94 -2.04
CA SER A 68 13.62 -3.15 -2.86
C SER A 68 14.05 -1.87 -2.13
N ILE A 69 14.90 -2.04 -1.11
CA ILE A 69 15.38 -0.95 -0.25
C ILE A 69 16.15 0.14 -1.03
N SER A 70 16.96 -0.27 -2.02
CA SER A 70 17.80 0.60 -2.85
C SER A 70 17.04 1.39 -3.92
N CYS A 71 15.82 0.97 -4.25
CA CYS A 71 15.01 1.66 -5.27
C CYS A 71 14.49 2.99 -4.75
N ARG A 72 14.48 4.04 -5.58
CA ARG A 72 13.86 5.32 -5.23
C ARG A 72 12.35 5.15 -5.00
N PRO A 73 11.77 5.71 -3.92
CA PRO A 73 10.34 5.56 -3.63
C PRO A 73 9.42 5.99 -4.78
N VAL A 74 9.77 7.06 -5.49
CA VAL A 74 9.00 7.55 -6.65
C VAL A 74 8.90 6.51 -7.76
N LYS A 75 9.96 5.72 -8.01
CA LYS A 75 9.94 4.66 -9.02
C LYS A 75 8.92 3.58 -8.64
N ILE A 76 8.96 3.14 -7.38
CA ILE A 76 8.00 2.15 -6.85
C ILE A 76 6.56 2.67 -6.94
N ILE A 77 6.30 3.91 -6.51
CA ILE A 77 4.96 4.50 -6.52
C ILE A 77 4.42 4.61 -7.95
N ARG A 78 5.23 5.11 -8.91
CA ARG A 78 4.82 5.22 -10.32
C ARG A 78 4.47 3.86 -10.92
N THR A 79 5.30 2.84 -10.67
CA THR A 79 5.02 1.48 -11.15
C THR A 79 3.72 0.91 -10.58
N GLU A 80 3.44 1.12 -9.28
CA GLU A 80 2.20 0.63 -8.67
C GLU A 80 0.96 1.38 -9.17
N LEU A 81 1.06 2.70 -9.39
CA LEU A 81 -0.02 3.51 -9.96
C LEU A 81 -0.40 3.03 -11.36
N LEU A 82 0.59 2.78 -12.22
CA LEU A 82 0.37 2.24 -13.56
C LEU A 82 -0.25 0.84 -13.52
N LYS A 83 0.18 -0.02 -12.59
CA LYS A 83 -0.35 -1.39 -12.47
C LYS A 83 -1.82 -1.42 -12.04
N THR A 84 -2.24 -0.46 -11.22
CA THR A 84 -3.58 -0.46 -10.61
C THR A 84 -4.57 0.47 -11.32
N GLN A 85 -4.14 1.19 -12.36
CA GLN A 85 -4.96 2.15 -13.11
C GLN A 85 -5.76 3.13 -12.21
N LEU A 86 -5.21 3.48 -11.04
CA LEU A 86 -5.90 4.29 -10.04
C LEU A 86 -5.70 5.77 -10.31
N ALA A 87 -6.79 6.51 -10.54
CA ALA A 87 -6.78 7.97 -10.45
C ALA A 87 -6.75 8.37 -8.96
N ILE A 88 -5.59 8.81 -8.47
CA ILE A 88 -5.39 9.26 -7.09
C ILE A 88 -4.92 10.72 -7.10
N LYS A 89 -5.49 11.54 -6.22
CA LYS A 89 -5.05 12.94 -6.03
C LYS A 89 -3.61 13.00 -5.51
N CYS A 90 -2.87 14.05 -5.88
CA CYS A 90 -1.46 14.21 -5.53
C CYS A 90 -1.16 14.18 -4.02
N LEU A 91 -2.14 14.56 -3.17
CA LEU A 91 -1.98 14.63 -1.70
C LEU A 91 -1.64 13.27 -1.06
N ASP A 92 -2.14 12.16 -1.62
CA ASP A 92 -1.91 10.82 -1.06
C ASP A 92 -0.50 10.28 -1.34
N ILE A 93 0.22 10.85 -2.31
CA ILE A 93 1.57 10.39 -2.67
C ILE A 93 2.56 10.66 -1.53
N THR A 94 2.41 11.78 -0.82
CA THR A 94 3.28 12.14 0.32
C THR A 94 3.08 11.18 1.49
N SER A 95 1.83 10.81 1.78
CA SER A 95 1.51 9.86 2.86
C SER A 95 2.01 8.44 2.54
N VAL A 96 1.93 8.02 1.27
CA VAL A 96 2.50 6.76 0.79
C VAL A 96 4.03 6.76 0.96
N ARG A 97 4.69 7.85 0.54
CA ARG A 97 6.15 7.99 0.64
C ARG A 97 6.64 7.93 2.08
N LYS A 98 5.98 8.65 3.00
CA LYS A 98 6.28 8.59 4.44
C LYS A 98 6.19 7.16 4.97
N ALA A 99 5.09 6.48 4.67
CA ALA A 99 4.88 5.11 5.12
C ALA A 99 5.92 4.11 4.56
N MET A 100 6.42 4.34 3.34
CA MET A 100 7.54 3.57 2.77
C MET A 100 8.83 3.81 3.55
N TYR A 101 9.17 5.07 3.82
CA TYR A 101 10.37 5.41 4.59
C TYR A 101 10.33 4.86 6.02
N ASP A 102 9.19 4.98 6.71
CA ASP A 102 8.99 4.38 8.03
C ASP A 102 9.24 2.86 8.00
N LYS A 103 8.80 2.19 6.93
CA LYS A 103 9.00 0.74 6.77
C LYS A 103 10.45 0.38 6.47
N ARG A 104 11.19 1.24 5.77
CA ARG A 104 12.62 1.09 5.48
C ARG A 104 13.47 1.33 6.74
N GLN A 105 13.15 2.37 7.50
CA GLN A 105 13.85 2.71 8.73
C GLN A 105 13.76 1.60 9.78
N LYS A 106 12.65 0.86 9.88
CA LYS A 106 12.56 -0.32 10.78
C LYS A 106 13.62 -1.40 10.53
N LYS A 107 14.26 -1.41 9.35
CA LYS A 107 15.35 -2.34 9.02
C LYS A 107 16.73 -1.73 9.24
N MET A 108 16.85 -0.40 9.21
CA MET A 108 18.13 0.30 9.38
C MET A 108 18.34 0.56 10.88
N SER A 109 19.55 0.31 11.38
CA SER A 109 19.93 0.74 12.73
C SER A 109 19.76 2.26 12.86
N THR A 110 19.40 2.71 14.05
CA THR A 110 19.42 4.14 14.35
C THR A 110 20.87 4.61 14.23
N LEU A 111 21.08 5.71 13.51
CA LEU A 111 22.38 6.38 13.53
C LEU A 111 22.69 6.75 14.98
N PRO A 112 23.93 6.51 15.46
CA PRO A 112 24.32 6.90 16.80
C PRO A 112 24.11 8.41 16.95
N LYS A 113 23.45 8.81 18.04
CA LYS A 113 23.14 10.20 18.35
C LYS A 113 24.27 10.89 19.13
N SER A 114 25.29 10.13 19.53
CA SER A 114 26.45 10.64 20.25
C SER A 114 27.71 9.87 19.87
N LEU A 115 28.87 10.48 20.14
CA LEU A 115 30.17 9.83 19.99
C LEU A 115 30.25 8.53 20.81
N ASN A 116 29.78 8.57 22.06
CA ASN A 116 29.78 7.40 22.94
C ASN A 116 28.91 6.27 22.38
N GLU A 117 27.73 6.58 21.83
CA GLU A 117 26.86 5.59 21.19
C GLU A 117 27.51 5.00 19.93
N ALA A 118 28.28 5.79 19.17
CA ALA A 118 29.02 5.31 18.00
C ALA A 118 30.17 4.37 18.39
N LEU A 119 30.87 4.67 19.49
CA LEU A 119 31.97 3.87 19.99
C LEU A 119 31.52 2.49 20.51
N CYS A 120 30.28 2.34 20.97
CA CYS A 120 29.71 1.05 21.37
C CYS A 120 29.46 0.05 20.21
N TYR A 121 29.64 0.47 18.94
CA TYR A 121 29.49 -0.40 17.76
C TYR A 121 30.82 -1.05 17.29
N TYR A 122 31.94 -0.71 17.92
CA TYR A 122 33.26 -1.30 17.69
C TYR A 122 33.68 -2.17 18.87
#